data_AF-A0A395JL76-F1
#
_entry.id   AF-A0A395JL76-F1
#
_cell.length_a   1.000
_cell.length_b   1.000
_cell.length_c   1.000
_cell.angle_alpha   90.00
_cell.angle_beta   90.00
_cell.angle_gamma   90.00
#
_symmetry.space_group_name_H-M   'P 1'
#
loop_
_entity.id
_entity.type
_entity.pdbx_description
1 polymer ?
#
loop_
_entity_poly.entity_id
_entity_poly.type
_entity_poly.pdbx_seq_one_letter_code
_entity_poly.pdbx_strand_id
1 'polypeptide(L)'
;MRIFKSVGFIHYGVLVTVLLGGILAYNLLLGDRQLFVPGETTHGHHQIEMACSTCHVKAFTGSEPMQNACVACHGDALDKARDTHPKKKFTDPRNADLLANLDATQCVTCHIEHSPEVTGDFGLTLPEDFCFYCHRDIAEERPSHSEFAFDSCSNSGCHNYHDNKALYEQYLAKHVGQPSLLNDAKVRIPNAISLWLKSNSDSQPLAQHQNDGHTIKGLLGTAIQAPDSSAKVVQQWATSAHATAQVNCSDCHAETDTSRTKNEAPLVTHTELAHTGNLNGLATCKSCHEKQTLGFKSGLHGMRQAIDLPAMQVAQARLPMQKNASHRELNCSSCHDPHKPDLVEAAVTSCLTCHNDEHSNNFDKSKHYQAWLAEQSGQGAAGSGVSCATCHMPRIKKGKRVHVEHNQSLTLEPNSKMIRPVCQQCHGLEFSIAALADRNLINSNFTRDFEPRHQSFDLVKARQAAKRAGKKKPSAD
;
A
#
# COMPACT_ATOMS: atom_id res chain seq x y z
N MET A 1 -1.98 0.23 75.34
CA MET A 1 -1.32 -0.65 74.35
C MET A 1 -2.33 -1.60 73.72
N ARG A 2 -3.20 -1.14 72.81
CA ARG A 2 -4.20 -1.97 72.09
C ARG A 2 -4.87 -1.15 70.96
N ILE A 3 -4.13 -0.79 69.90
CA ILE A 3 -4.72 -0.23 68.67
C ILE A 3 -4.17 -0.91 67.39
N PHE A 4 -3.05 -1.64 67.45
CA PHE A 4 -2.43 -2.26 66.26
C PHE A 4 -2.62 -3.78 66.17
N LYS A 5 -3.85 -4.28 66.24
CA LYS A 5 -4.15 -5.68 65.91
C LYS A 5 -5.51 -5.79 65.20
N SER A 6 -5.58 -5.29 63.96
CA SER A 6 -6.68 -5.58 63.01
C SER A 6 -6.49 -4.96 61.61
N VAL A 7 -5.28 -4.59 61.18
CA VAL A 7 -5.03 -4.37 59.74
C VAL A 7 -4.88 -5.76 59.10
N GLY A 8 -6.01 -6.48 59.06
CA GLY A 8 -6.09 -7.85 58.57
C GLY A 8 -5.76 -7.89 57.08
N PHE A 9 -5.22 -9.02 56.64
CA PHE A 9 -4.97 -9.43 55.25
C PHE A 9 -5.90 -8.82 54.19
N ILE A 10 -7.19 -8.65 54.52
CA ILE A 10 -8.22 -7.99 53.70
C ILE A 10 -7.85 -6.56 53.27
N HIS A 11 -7.29 -5.73 54.15
CA HIS A 11 -6.95 -4.33 53.82
C HIS A 11 -5.78 -4.26 52.84
N TYR A 12 -4.79 -5.15 52.99
CA TYR A 12 -3.69 -5.30 52.03
C TYR A 12 -4.19 -5.84 50.69
N GLY A 13 -5.10 -6.83 50.70
CA GLY A 13 -5.74 -7.33 49.49
C GLY A 13 -6.48 -6.24 48.73
N VAL A 14 -7.31 -5.45 49.42
CA VAL A 14 -8.03 -4.32 48.81
C VAL A 14 -7.07 -3.28 48.24
N LEU A 15 -6.02 -2.92 48.98
CA LEU A 15 -5.02 -1.95 48.49
C LEU A 15 -4.30 -2.46 47.23
N VAL A 16 -3.90 -3.73 47.21
CA VAL A 16 -3.27 -4.35 46.02
C VAL A 16 -4.25 -4.40 44.85
N THR A 17 -5.51 -4.77 45.06
CA THR A 17 -6.52 -4.79 43.99
C THR A 17 -6.80 -3.39 43.44
N VAL A 18 -6.87 -2.37 44.28
CA VAL A 18 -7.08 -0.98 43.83
C VAL A 18 -5.86 -0.47 43.05
N LEU A 19 -4.64 -0.76 43.52
CA LEU A 19 -3.42 -0.38 42.81
C LEU A 19 -3.31 -1.10 41.46
N LEU A 20 -3.52 -2.41 41.43
CA LEU A 20 -3.50 -3.21 40.21
C LEU A 20 -4.59 -2.74 39.24
N GLY A 21 -5.82 -2.56 39.74
CA GLY A 21 -6.94 -2.04 38.95
C GLY A 21 -6.67 -0.63 38.42
N GLY A 22 -6.02 0.24 39.21
CA GLY A 22 -5.58 1.56 38.79
C GLY A 22 -4.53 1.52 37.67
N ILE A 23 -3.54 0.64 37.77
CA ILE A 23 -2.51 0.44 36.73
C ILE A 23 -3.15 -0.09 35.44
N LEU A 24 -4.03 -1.09 35.54
CA LEU A 24 -4.74 -1.65 34.39
C LEU A 24 -5.65 -0.61 33.73
N ALA A 25 -6.42 0.15 34.52
CA ALA A 25 -7.28 1.21 34.01
C ALA A 25 -6.46 2.34 33.35
N TYR A 26 -5.33 2.72 33.95
CA TYR A 26 -4.41 3.69 33.37
C TYR A 26 -3.91 3.20 32.00
N ASN A 27 -3.36 1.99 31.92
CA ASN A 27 -2.85 1.42 30.66
C ASN A 27 -3.93 1.30 29.58
N LEU A 28 -5.16 0.93 29.93
CA LEU A 28 -6.25 0.80 28.96
C LEU A 28 -6.74 2.16 28.44
N LEU A 29 -6.90 3.13 29.33
CA LEU A 29 -7.57 4.40 29.02
C LEU A 29 -6.62 5.50 28.55
N LEU A 30 -5.42 5.58 29.14
CA LEU A 30 -4.48 6.71 28.97
C LEU A 30 -3.05 6.29 28.60
N GLY A 31 -2.64 5.08 28.96
CA GLY A 31 -1.28 4.58 28.84
C GLY A 31 -1.08 3.61 27.68
N ASP A 32 -0.07 2.76 27.83
CA ASP A 32 0.28 1.74 26.85
C ASP A 32 -0.68 0.55 26.92
N ARG A 33 -1.38 0.29 25.81
CA ARG A 33 -2.40 -0.76 25.71
C ARG A 33 -1.82 -2.14 25.40
N GLN A 34 -0.50 -2.30 25.32
CA GLN A 34 0.13 -3.54 24.85
C GLN A 34 -0.26 -4.74 25.73
N LEU A 35 -0.48 -4.50 27.02
CA LEU A 35 -0.95 -5.49 27.98
C LEU A 35 -2.32 -6.10 27.62
N PHE A 36 -3.12 -5.41 26.81
CA PHE A 36 -4.48 -5.83 26.42
C PHE A 36 -4.56 -6.38 24.99
N VAL A 37 -3.43 -6.51 24.30
CA VAL A 37 -3.35 -7.12 22.96
C VAL A 37 -3.30 -8.65 23.13
N PRO A 38 -4.34 -9.42 22.73
CA PRO A 38 -4.40 -10.86 22.99
C PRO A 38 -3.38 -11.69 22.21
N GLY A 39 -2.94 -11.16 21.07
CA GLY A 39 -2.01 -11.80 20.13
C GLY A 39 -1.57 -10.81 19.07
N GLU A 40 -0.54 -11.17 18.32
CA GLU A 40 -0.04 -10.31 17.24
C GLU A 40 -1.12 -10.11 16.16
N THR A 41 -1.23 -8.88 15.67
CA THR A 41 -2.05 -8.57 14.50
C THR A 41 -1.36 -9.03 13.21
N THR A 42 -2.16 -9.14 12.15
CA THR A 42 -1.70 -9.46 10.80
C THR A 42 -0.63 -8.47 10.34
N HIS A 43 0.20 -8.89 9.37
CA HIS A 43 1.23 -8.03 8.80
C HIS A 43 0.65 -6.71 8.25
N GLY A 44 -0.57 -6.75 7.70
CA GLY A 44 -1.25 -5.55 7.18
C GLY A 44 -1.63 -4.52 8.25
N HIS A 45 -1.83 -4.92 9.51
CA HIS A 45 -2.39 -4.06 10.55
C HIS A 45 -1.47 -3.80 11.76
N HIS A 46 -0.30 -4.43 11.84
CA HIS A 46 0.63 -4.25 12.97
C HIS A 46 0.97 -2.82 13.33
N GLN A 47 1.01 -1.91 12.36
CA GLN A 47 1.35 -0.52 12.62
C GLN A 47 0.26 0.25 13.38
N ILE A 48 -0.95 -0.29 13.47
CA ILE A 48 -2.11 0.37 14.11
C ILE A 48 -2.69 -0.46 15.26
N GLU A 49 -2.01 -1.53 15.68
CA GLU A 49 -2.53 -2.48 16.69
C GLU A 49 -2.81 -1.84 18.05
N MET A 50 -2.12 -0.74 18.36
CA MET A 50 -2.30 0.03 19.60
C MET A 50 -3.51 0.98 19.56
N ALA A 51 -4.05 1.24 18.37
CA ALA A 51 -5.25 2.06 18.17
C ALA A 51 -6.50 1.17 18.17
N CYS A 52 -6.78 0.47 19.28
CA CYS A 52 -7.85 -0.52 19.38
C CYS A 52 -9.22 0.00 18.89
N SER A 53 -9.53 1.28 19.13
CA SER A 53 -10.78 1.92 18.68
C SER A 53 -10.92 2.00 17.16
N THR A 54 -9.82 1.91 16.40
CA THR A 54 -9.85 1.86 14.94
C THR A 54 -10.61 0.63 14.44
N CYS A 55 -10.46 -0.53 15.09
CA CYS A 55 -11.14 -1.77 14.70
C CYS A 55 -12.37 -2.03 15.56
N HIS A 56 -12.29 -1.75 16.86
CA HIS A 56 -13.35 -2.07 17.79
C HIS A 56 -14.37 -0.93 17.97
N VAL A 57 -14.13 0.32 17.55
CA VAL A 57 -14.99 1.51 17.77
C VAL A 57 -15.22 1.86 19.26
N LYS A 58 -15.75 0.91 20.05
CA LYS A 58 -15.94 0.92 21.51
C LYS A 58 -15.70 -0.47 22.10
N ALA A 59 -15.63 -0.58 23.43
CA ALA A 59 -15.54 -1.88 24.09
C ALA A 59 -16.79 -2.75 23.79
N PHE A 60 -16.58 -4.05 23.59
CA PHE A 60 -17.64 -5.04 23.31
C PHE A 60 -18.54 -4.68 22.11
N THR A 61 -17.94 -4.20 21.03
CA THR A 61 -18.66 -3.86 19.79
C THR A 61 -19.21 -5.09 19.08
N GLY A 62 -20.46 -4.98 18.63
CA GLY A 62 -21.09 -5.97 17.77
C GLY A 62 -20.49 -6.01 16.35
N SER A 63 -20.94 -6.96 15.54
CA SER A 63 -20.40 -7.18 14.19
C SER A 63 -20.57 -5.97 13.26
N GLU A 64 -21.71 -5.27 13.31
CA GLU A 64 -21.99 -4.18 12.34
C GLU A 64 -21.06 -2.95 12.49
N PRO A 65 -20.83 -2.35 13.68
CA PRO A 65 -19.88 -1.25 13.78
C PRO A 65 -18.44 -1.66 13.44
N MET A 66 -18.05 -2.90 13.75
CA MET A 66 -16.74 -3.45 13.37
C MET A 66 -16.62 -3.61 11.85
N GLN A 67 -17.66 -4.14 11.20
CA GLN A 67 -17.73 -4.23 9.74
C GLN A 67 -17.60 -2.86 9.08
N ASN A 68 -18.28 -1.84 9.62
CA ASN A 68 -18.18 -0.48 9.13
C ASN A 68 -16.76 0.10 9.28
N ALA A 69 -16.06 -0.24 10.37
CA ALA A 69 -14.67 0.14 10.56
C ALA A 69 -13.75 -0.48 9.49
N CYS A 70 -13.91 -1.77 9.18
CA CYS A 70 -13.17 -2.42 8.09
C CYS A 70 -13.46 -1.76 6.74
N VAL A 71 -14.74 -1.51 6.43
CA VAL A 71 -15.17 -0.92 5.15
C VAL A 71 -14.72 0.53 5.00
N ALA A 72 -14.60 1.29 6.09
CA ALA A 72 -14.11 2.67 6.05
C ALA A 72 -12.68 2.77 5.47
N CYS A 73 -11.84 1.75 5.66
CA CYS A 73 -10.51 1.69 5.07
C CYS A 73 -10.46 0.89 3.76
N HIS A 74 -11.18 -0.23 3.66
CA HIS A 74 -11.05 -1.17 2.54
C HIS A 74 -12.12 -1.05 1.45
N GLY A 75 -13.24 -0.37 1.70
CA GLY A 75 -14.38 -0.27 0.77
C GLY A 75 -14.00 0.28 -0.59
N ASP A 76 -13.26 1.39 -0.61
CA ASP A 76 -12.73 2.00 -1.83
C ASP A 76 -11.86 1.04 -2.65
N ALA A 77 -11.05 0.24 -1.98
CA ALA A 77 -10.15 -0.73 -2.62
C ALA A 77 -10.95 -1.88 -3.22
N LEU A 78 -11.97 -2.39 -2.51
CA LEU A 78 -12.89 -3.42 -2.98
C LEU A 78 -13.68 -2.95 -4.21
N ASP A 79 -14.18 -1.71 -4.18
CA ASP A 79 -14.90 -1.10 -5.31
C ASP A 79 -14.00 -0.95 -6.53
N LYS A 80 -12.78 -0.44 -6.35
CA LYS A 80 -11.78 -0.34 -7.44
C LYS A 80 -11.33 -1.70 -7.96
N ALA A 81 -11.33 -2.73 -7.11
CA ALA A 81 -11.06 -4.10 -7.51
C ALA A 81 -12.20 -4.73 -8.32
N ARG A 82 -13.41 -4.16 -8.23
CA ARG A 82 -14.66 -4.79 -8.66
C ARG A 82 -14.81 -6.14 -7.99
N ASP A 83 -14.82 -6.08 -6.66
CA ASP A 83 -14.89 -7.24 -5.78
C ASP A 83 -15.75 -8.35 -6.39
N THR A 84 -15.14 -9.53 -6.55
CA THR A 84 -15.81 -10.71 -7.05
C THR A 84 -16.72 -11.37 -6.03
N HIS A 85 -16.61 -11.02 -4.74
CA HIS A 85 -17.51 -11.50 -3.68
C HIS A 85 -18.06 -10.32 -2.84
N PRO A 86 -18.76 -9.35 -3.47
CA PRO A 86 -19.32 -8.23 -2.75
C PRO A 86 -20.55 -8.67 -1.97
N LYS A 87 -20.83 -8.02 -0.83
CA LYS A 87 -22.00 -8.29 0.04
C LYS A 87 -23.30 -8.53 -0.72
N LYS A 88 -23.57 -7.76 -1.79
CA LYS A 88 -24.77 -7.89 -2.62
C LYS A 88 -24.98 -9.25 -3.29
N LYS A 89 -23.91 -10.04 -3.49
CA LYS A 89 -24.03 -11.42 -4.01
C LYS A 89 -24.62 -12.35 -2.96
N PHE A 90 -24.34 -12.09 -1.69
CA PHE A 90 -24.72 -12.94 -0.58
C PHE A 90 -26.10 -12.58 -0.02
N THR A 91 -26.55 -11.33 -0.16
CA THR A 91 -27.88 -10.90 0.30
C THR A 91 -29.05 -11.45 -0.54
N ASP A 92 -28.78 -12.27 -1.55
CA ASP A 92 -29.82 -13.02 -2.27
C ASP A 92 -30.40 -14.11 -1.34
N PRO A 93 -31.73 -14.18 -1.13
CA PRO A 93 -32.34 -15.18 -0.25
C PRO A 93 -32.00 -16.64 -0.60
N ARG A 94 -31.62 -16.92 -1.85
CA ARG A 94 -31.19 -18.26 -2.30
C ARG A 94 -29.89 -18.73 -1.64
N ASN A 95 -29.10 -17.82 -1.08
CA ASN A 95 -27.85 -18.12 -0.38
C ASN A 95 -28.03 -18.29 1.13
N ALA A 96 -29.27 -18.25 1.66
CA ALA A 96 -29.52 -18.32 3.10
C ALA A 96 -28.92 -19.57 3.75
N ASP A 97 -29.06 -20.73 3.12
CA ASP A 97 -28.50 -21.99 3.63
C ASP A 97 -26.96 -22.00 3.62
N LEU A 98 -26.34 -21.34 2.64
CA LEU A 98 -24.87 -21.19 2.60
C LEU A 98 -24.39 -20.24 3.70
N LEU A 99 -25.08 -19.11 3.89
CA LEU A 99 -24.74 -18.13 4.92
C LEU A 99 -24.97 -18.62 6.35
N ALA A 100 -25.83 -19.61 6.55
CA ALA A 100 -25.98 -20.30 7.83
C ALA A 100 -24.72 -21.08 8.23
N ASN A 101 -23.90 -21.51 7.25
CA ASN A 101 -22.64 -22.22 7.49
C ASN A 101 -21.43 -21.26 7.54
N LEU A 102 -21.42 -20.25 6.67
CA LEU A 102 -20.33 -19.26 6.59
C LEU A 102 -20.89 -17.89 6.23
N ASP A 103 -20.92 -16.95 7.18
CA ASP A 103 -21.38 -15.58 6.93
C ASP A 103 -20.33 -14.76 6.17
N ALA A 104 -20.29 -14.94 4.84
CA ALA A 104 -19.42 -14.21 3.92
C ALA A 104 -19.76 -12.71 3.79
N THR A 105 -20.73 -12.18 4.56
CA THR A 105 -21.08 -10.75 4.55
C THR A 105 -20.23 -9.91 5.50
N GLN A 106 -19.46 -10.56 6.39
CA GLN A 106 -18.61 -9.90 7.38
C GLN A 106 -17.14 -10.21 7.12
N CYS A 107 -16.29 -9.18 7.18
CA CYS A 107 -14.83 -9.32 7.01
C CYS A 107 -14.24 -10.25 8.07
N VAL A 108 -14.68 -10.10 9.32
CA VAL A 108 -14.17 -10.87 10.46
C VAL A 108 -14.59 -12.34 10.48
N THR A 109 -15.50 -12.76 9.59
CA THR A 109 -15.74 -14.20 9.36
C THR A 109 -14.50 -14.87 8.80
N CYS A 110 -13.75 -14.17 7.95
CA CYS A 110 -12.57 -14.71 7.26
C CYS A 110 -11.25 -14.14 7.80
N HIS A 111 -11.26 -12.90 8.30
CA HIS A 111 -10.09 -12.13 8.70
C HIS A 111 -10.19 -11.75 10.17
N ILE A 112 -9.75 -12.65 11.04
CA ILE A 112 -9.72 -12.43 12.49
C ILE A 112 -8.33 -11.91 12.87
N GLU A 113 -8.28 -10.74 13.49
CA GLU A 113 -7.04 -10.20 14.04
C GLU A 113 -6.69 -10.85 15.38
N HIS A 114 -5.43 -10.71 15.81
CA HIS A 114 -4.93 -11.28 17.08
C HIS A 114 -4.97 -12.81 17.16
N SER A 115 -5.01 -13.51 16.03
CA SER A 115 -5.02 -14.98 15.94
C SER A 115 -3.84 -15.50 15.10
N PRO A 116 -2.59 -15.19 15.47
CA PRO A 116 -1.41 -15.50 14.65
C PRO A 116 -1.21 -17.00 14.39
N GLU A 117 -1.72 -17.86 15.27
CA GLU A 117 -1.60 -19.31 15.19
C GLU A 117 -2.42 -19.94 14.04
N VAL A 118 -3.45 -19.27 13.56
CA VAL A 118 -4.30 -19.72 12.44
C VAL A 118 -4.24 -18.78 11.23
N THR A 119 -3.50 -17.67 11.33
CA THR A 119 -3.39 -16.70 10.23
C THR A 119 -2.47 -17.23 9.14
N GLY A 120 -3.05 -17.53 7.98
CA GLY A 120 -2.33 -17.90 6.76
C GLY A 120 -2.02 -16.70 5.85
N ASP A 121 -1.72 -17.01 4.58
CA ASP A 121 -1.48 -16.00 3.55
C ASP A 121 -2.67 -15.04 3.40
N PHE A 122 -2.40 -13.79 3.03
CA PHE A 122 -3.41 -12.73 2.84
C PHE A 122 -4.21 -12.39 4.11
N GLY A 123 -3.72 -12.78 5.29
CA GLY A 123 -4.39 -12.58 6.57
C GLY A 123 -5.67 -13.42 6.71
N LEU A 124 -5.77 -14.54 5.98
CA LEU A 124 -6.90 -15.45 6.07
C LEU A 124 -6.80 -16.31 7.33
N THR A 125 -7.87 -16.40 8.10
CA THR A 125 -7.96 -17.17 9.36
C THR A 125 -8.90 -18.37 9.28
N LEU A 126 -9.26 -18.77 8.07
CA LEU A 126 -10.09 -19.94 7.78
C LEU A 126 -9.24 -21.12 7.31
N PRO A 127 -9.72 -22.36 7.51
CA PRO A 127 -9.14 -23.54 6.87
C PRO A 127 -9.06 -23.40 5.35
N GLU A 128 -8.06 -24.01 4.71
CA GLU A 128 -7.79 -23.84 3.27
C GLU A 128 -8.94 -24.33 2.36
N ASP A 129 -9.78 -25.24 2.86
CA ASP A 129 -10.91 -25.85 2.15
C ASP A 129 -12.23 -25.05 2.28
N PHE A 130 -12.24 -23.88 2.95
CA PHE A 130 -13.45 -23.10 3.18
C PHE A 130 -14.25 -22.76 1.90
N CYS A 131 -13.56 -22.69 0.75
CA CYS A 131 -14.17 -22.45 -0.56
C CYS A 131 -15.23 -23.52 -0.90
N PHE A 132 -15.05 -24.76 -0.44
CA PHE A 132 -15.90 -25.89 -0.79
C PHE A 132 -17.27 -25.87 -0.11
N TYR A 133 -17.44 -25.12 0.98
CA TYR A 133 -18.77 -24.90 1.56
C TYR A 133 -19.75 -24.32 0.54
N CYS A 134 -19.25 -23.50 -0.39
CA CYS A 134 -20.05 -22.89 -1.45
C CYS A 134 -19.78 -23.47 -2.85
N HIS A 135 -18.58 -23.99 -3.12
CA HIS A 135 -18.15 -24.44 -4.45
C HIS A 135 -18.04 -25.96 -4.61
N ARG A 136 -18.73 -26.75 -3.78
CA ARG A 136 -18.67 -28.23 -3.82
C ARG A 136 -18.94 -28.85 -5.20
N ASP A 137 -19.82 -28.24 -6.00
CA ASP A 137 -20.27 -28.78 -7.29
C ASP A 137 -19.41 -28.27 -8.46
N ILE A 138 -18.26 -27.62 -8.19
CA ILE A 138 -17.42 -27.01 -9.22
C ILE A 138 -16.92 -28.01 -10.27
N ALA A 139 -16.69 -29.27 -9.88
CA ALA A 139 -16.26 -30.32 -10.79
C ALA A 139 -17.36 -30.67 -11.81
N GLU A 140 -18.64 -30.49 -11.49
CA GLU A 140 -19.74 -30.71 -12.44
C GLU A 140 -19.76 -29.61 -13.51
N GLU A 141 -19.68 -28.36 -13.09
CA GLU A 141 -19.69 -27.21 -14.01
C GLU A 141 -18.38 -27.02 -14.77
N ARG A 142 -17.28 -27.47 -14.17
CA ARG A 142 -15.92 -27.36 -14.67
C ARG A 142 -15.18 -28.69 -14.41
N PRO A 143 -15.36 -29.70 -15.28
CA PRO A 143 -14.70 -31.00 -15.13
C PRO A 143 -13.18 -30.93 -15.01
N SER A 144 -12.55 -29.87 -15.53
CA SER A 144 -11.11 -29.63 -15.33
C SER A 144 -10.69 -29.38 -13.88
N HIS A 145 -11.64 -29.23 -12.95
CA HIS A 145 -11.37 -29.03 -11.53
C HIS A 145 -11.48 -30.32 -10.69
N SER A 146 -11.80 -31.47 -11.30
CA SER A 146 -11.92 -32.75 -10.57
C SER A 146 -10.62 -33.23 -9.94
N GLU A 147 -9.48 -32.86 -10.54
CA GLU A 147 -8.15 -33.33 -10.13
C GLU A 147 -7.48 -32.39 -9.12
N PHE A 148 -8.09 -31.26 -8.78
CA PHE A 148 -7.53 -30.34 -7.78
C PHE A 148 -7.91 -30.78 -6.38
N ALA A 149 -6.94 -30.70 -5.47
CA ALA A 149 -7.18 -30.92 -4.05
C ALA A 149 -8.06 -29.81 -3.47
N PHE A 150 -8.78 -30.14 -2.40
CA PHE A 150 -9.75 -29.24 -1.78
C PHE A 150 -9.10 -27.96 -1.20
N ASP A 151 -7.85 -28.07 -0.77
CA ASP A 151 -7.03 -27.02 -0.18
C ASP A 151 -6.32 -26.13 -1.22
N SER A 152 -6.32 -26.50 -2.50
CA SER A 152 -5.51 -25.82 -3.50
C SER A 152 -6.12 -24.48 -3.97
N CYS A 153 -7.41 -24.24 -3.72
CA CYS A 153 -8.13 -23.10 -4.28
C CYS A 153 -7.61 -21.74 -3.78
N SER A 154 -7.22 -21.68 -2.50
CA SER A 154 -6.79 -20.45 -1.82
C SER A 154 -5.34 -20.06 -2.13
N ASN A 155 -4.49 -21.02 -2.56
CA ASN A 155 -3.05 -20.83 -2.70
C ASN A 155 -2.49 -21.09 -4.12
N SER A 156 -3.28 -21.65 -5.06
CA SER A 156 -2.77 -22.04 -6.40
C SER A 156 -2.48 -20.89 -7.35
N GLY A 157 -2.74 -19.63 -6.97
CA GLY A 157 -2.56 -18.46 -7.86
C GLY A 157 -3.50 -18.42 -9.08
N CYS A 158 -4.48 -19.33 -9.14
CA CYS A 158 -5.41 -19.47 -10.26
C CYS A 158 -6.54 -18.42 -10.23
N HIS A 159 -7.04 -18.08 -9.05
CA HIS A 159 -8.06 -17.07 -8.81
C HIS A 159 -7.93 -16.53 -7.38
N ASN A 160 -8.49 -15.35 -7.13
CA ASN A 160 -8.55 -14.74 -5.80
C ASN A 160 -10.00 -14.63 -5.32
N TYR A 161 -10.21 -14.43 -4.02
CA TYR A 161 -11.55 -14.13 -3.51
C TYR A 161 -12.03 -12.74 -3.96
N HIS A 162 -11.28 -11.67 -3.69
CA HIS A 162 -11.74 -10.30 -3.99
C HIS A 162 -11.33 -9.77 -5.38
N ASP A 163 -10.07 -9.95 -5.80
CA ASP A 163 -9.55 -9.32 -7.03
C ASP A 163 -9.14 -10.34 -8.10
N ASN A 164 -10.05 -10.62 -9.02
CA ASN A 164 -9.80 -11.50 -10.17
C ASN A 164 -9.47 -10.76 -11.47
N LYS A 165 -9.17 -9.45 -11.46
CA LYS A 165 -9.04 -8.67 -12.71
C LYS A 165 -8.05 -9.26 -13.70
N ALA A 166 -7.03 -9.99 -13.24
CA ALA A 166 -6.03 -10.65 -14.10
C ALA A 166 -6.26 -12.16 -14.30
N LEU A 167 -7.18 -12.77 -13.57
CA LEU A 167 -7.22 -14.23 -13.36
C LEU A 167 -8.50 -14.92 -13.89
N TYR A 168 -9.42 -14.18 -14.50
CA TYR A 168 -10.66 -14.77 -15.04
C TYR A 168 -10.48 -15.39 -16.44
N GLU A 169 -11.20 -16.50 -16.71
CA GLU A 169 -11.06 -17.33 -17.94
C GLU A 169 -10.99 -16.51 -19.23
N GLN A 170 -11.92 -15.56 -19.43
CA GLN A 170 -11.97 -14.78 -20.67
C GLN A 170 -10.75 -13.86 -20.82
N TYR A 171 -10.17 -13.37 -19.72
CA TYR A 171 -8.94 -12.60 -19.78
C TYR A 171 -7.75 -13.47 -20.16
N LEU A 172 -7.59 -14.62 -19.48
CA LEU A 172 -6.55 -15.61 -19.80
C LEU A 172 -6.62 -16.01 -21.28
N ALA A 173 -7.82 -16.37 -21.74
CA ALA A 173 -8.13 -16.75 -23.12
C ALA A 173 -7.68 -15.72 -24.17
N LYS A 174 -7.79 -14.43 -23.85
CA LYS A 174 -7.40 -13.32 -24.74
C LYS A 174 -5.88 -13.15 -24.84
N HIS A 175 -5.13 -13.65 -23.87
CA HIS A 175 -3.68 -13.43 -23.73
C HIS A 175 -2.85 -14.72 -23.91
N VAL A 176 -3.48 -15.83 -24.32
CA VAL A 176 -2.79 -17.07 -24.67
C VAL A 176 -1.78 -16.81 -25.80
N GLY A 177 -0.55 -17.31 -25.64
CA GLY A 177 0.49 -17.25 -26.68
C GLY A 177 1.16 -15.89 -26.83
N GLN A 178 0.96 -14.96 -25.90
CA GLN A 178 1.76 -13.73 -25.85
C GLN A 178 3.22 -14.05 -25.54
N PRO A 179 4.18 -13.31 -26.12
CA PRO A 179 5.59 -13.50 -25.82
C PRO A 179 5.90 -13.09 -24.37
N SER A 180 6.96 -13.65 -23.80
CA SER A 180 7.44 -13.30 -22.46
C SER A 180 7.76 -11.81 -22.35
N LEU A 181 8.34 -11.19 -23.38
CA LEU A 181 8.56 -9.76 -23.50
C LEU A 181 7.77 -9.23 -24.71
N LEU A 182 6.95 -8.20 -24.50
CA LEU A 182 6.14 -7.57 -25.52
C LEU A 182 7.00 -6.64 -26.39
N ASN A 183 6.63 -6.48 -27.66
CA ASN A 183 7.38 -5.63 -28.60
C ASN A 183 7.36 -4.15 -28.21
N ASP A 184 6.32 -3.70 -27.52
CA ASP A 184 6.12 -2.33 -27.05
C ASP A 184 6.38 -2.18 -25.54
N ALA A 185 7.21 -3.05 -24.96
CA ALA A 185 7.51 -3.11 -23.53
C ALA A 185 8.04 -1.78 -22.97
N LYS A 186 7.11 -0.95 -22.48
CA LYS A 186 7.37 0.36 -21.91
C LYS A 186 6.37 0.68 -20.83
N VAL A 187 6.88 1.16 -19.70
CA VAL A 187 6.04 1.73 -18.67
C VAL A 187 5.58 3.13 -19.06
N ARG A 188 4.33 3.44 -18.72
CA ARG A 188 3.73 4.76 -18.97
C ARG A 188 4.56 5.86 -18.32
N ILE A 189 4.68 7.03 -18.93
CA ILE A 189 5.45 8.15 -18.34
C ILE A 189 4.51 9.13 -17.64
N PRO A 190 4.74 9.48 -16.35
CA PRO A 190 3.98 10.52 -15.67
C PRO A 190 4.10 11.86 -16.41
N ASN A 191 2.97 12.57 -16.58
CA ASN A 191 2.92 13.72 -17.48
C ASN A 191 2.31 14.97 -16.86
N ALA A 192 2.30 15.07 -15.53
CA ALA A 192 1.67 16.18 -14.81
C ALA A 192 2.26 17.54 -15.20
N ILE A 193 3.60 17.68 -15.16
CA ILE A 193 4.27 18.94 -15.50
C ILE A 193 4.11 19.29 -16.98
N SER A 194 4.18 18.30 -17.87
CA SER A 194 3.98 18.52 -19.31
C SER A 194 2.55 18.96 -19.64
N LEU A 195 1.55 18.45 -18.91
CA LEU A 195 0.17 18.91 -19.05
C LEU A 195 -0.01 20.33 -18.48
N TRP A 196 0.63 20.62 -17.34
CA TRP A 196 0.61 21.96 -16.74
C TRP A 196 1.21 23.00 -17.68
N LEU A 197 2.37 22.73 -18.28
CA LEU A 197 3.03 23.62 -19.25
C LEU A 197 2.17 23.87 -20.50
N LYS A 198 1.42 22.87 -20.95
CA LYS A 198 0.48 23.04 -22.08
C LYS A 198 -0.70 23.94 -21.74
N SER A 199 -1.13 23.94 -20.48
CA SER A 199 -2.22 24.78 -19.99
C SER A 199 -1.76 26.17 -19.56
N ASN A 200 -0.46 26.36 -19.33
CA ASN A 200 0.17 27.60 -18.90
C ASN A 200 1.35 27.94 -19.81
N SER A 201 1.07 28.10 -21.12
CA SER A 201 2.11 28.28 -22.14
C SER A 201 2.96 29.53 -21.96
N ASP A 202 2.39 30.55 -21.30
CA ASP A 202 3.03 31.85 -21.12
C ASP A 202 3.83 31.91 -19.81
N SER A 203 3.64 30.93 -18.92
CA SER A 203 4.35 30.85 -17.65
C SER A 203 5.80 30.44 -17.87
N GLN A 204 6.73 31.18 -17.26
CA GLN A 204 8.14 30.83 -17.22
C GLN A 204 8.50 30.24 -15.84
N PRO A 205 9.41 29.25 -15.78
CA PRO A 205 9.94 28.78 -14.51
C PRO A 205 10.52 29.92 -13.67
N LEU A 206 10.24 29.92 -12.37
CA LEU A 206 10.82 30.89 -11.45
C LEU A 206 12.34 30.69 -11.36
N ALA A 207 13.10 31.76 -11.58
CA ALA A 207 14.54 31.78 -11.42
C ALA A 207 14.93 31.98 -9.94
N GLN A 208 16.18 31.64 -9.60
CA GLN A 208 16.70 31.75 -8.22
C GLN A 208 16.46 33.13 -7.59
N HIS A 209 16.67 34.22 -8.33
CA HIS A 209 16.49 35.59 -7.82
C HIS A 209 15.03 35.97 -7.54
N GLN A 210 14.07 35.17 -8.03
CA GLN A 210 12.64 35.38 -7.84
C GLN A 210 12.10 34.63 -6.60
N ASN A 211 12.97 33.95 -5.83
CA ASN A 211 12.56 33.31 -4.59
C ASN A 211 12.04 34.36 -3.58
N ASP A 212 10.93 34.07 -2.93
CA ASP A 212 10.32 34.95 -1.93
C ASP A 212 10.60 34.51 -0.49
N GLY A 213 11.51 33.55 -0.28
CA GLY A 213 11.81 33.01 1.04
C GLY A 213 12.27 34.07 2.05
N HIS A 214 12.89 35.16 1.58
CA HIS A 214 13.29 36.30 2.42
C HIS A 214 12.12 37.05 3.05
N THR A 215 10.90 36.86 2.55
CA THR A 215 9.66 37.43 3.12
C THR A 215 9.13 36.61 4.30
N ILE A 216 9.65 35.40 4.52
CA ILE A 216 9.15 34.44 5.49
C ILE A 216 9.91 34.61 6.81
N LYS A 217 9.19 35.07 7.83
CA LYS A 217 9.74 35.31 9.16
C LYS A 217 10.35 34.02 9.73
N GLY A 218 11.63 34.07 10.11
CA GLY A 218 12.32 32.95 10.76
C GLY A 218 12.82 31.84 9.82
N LEU A 219 12.52 31.87 8.51
CA LEU A 219 13.00 30.86 7.55
C LEU A 219 14.33 31.27 6.90
N LEU A 220 14.47 32.56 6.61
CA LEU A 220 15.68 33.19 6.11
C LEU A 220 15.87 34.46 6.93
N GLY A 221 16.90 34.48 7.78
CA GLY A 221 17.27 35.70 8.50
C GLY A 221 17.33 36.87 7.53
N THR A 222 16.80 38.02 7.96
CA THR A 222 16.86 39.28 7.22
C THR A 222 18.19 39.39 6.50
N ALA A 223 18.13 39.55 5.17
CA ALA A 223 19.26 39.62 4.27
C ALA A 223 20.49 40.26 4.92
N ILE A 224 21.57 39.47 5.05
CA ILE A 224 23.00 39.87 4.99
C ILE A 224 23.91 38.62 5.11
N GLN A 225 23.46 37.50 5.71
CA GLN A 225 24.21 36.24 5.73
C GLN A 225 23.26 35.02 5.70
N ALA A 226 22.72 34.68 4.53
CA ALA A 226 22.12 33.36 4.36
C ALA A 226 23.25 32.31 4.42
N PRO A 227 23.21 31.29 5.30
CA PRO A 227 24.21 30.23 5.32
C PRO A 227 24.32 29.55 3.95
N ASP A 228 25.48 28.97 3.61
CA ASP A 228 25.69 28.24 2.34
C ASP A 228 24.61 27.19 2.05
N SER A 229 24.01 26.62 3.10
CA SER A 229 22.90 25.67 3.02
C SER A 229 21.64 26.28 2.39
N SER A 230 21.31 27.54 2.66
CA SER A 230 20.15 28.23 2.09
C SER A 230 20.32 28.53 0.60
N ALA A 231 21.53 28.92 0.19
CA ALA A 231 21.84 29.14 -1.23
C ALA A 231 21.67 27.84 -2.05
N LYS A 232 22.11 26.70 -1.50
CA LYS A 232 21.92 25.38 -2.14
C LYS A 232 20.45 25.01 -2.29
N VAL A 233 19.62 25.25 -1.26
CA VAL A 233 18.17 24.98 -1.32
C VAL A 233 17.49 25.81 -2.40
N VAL A 234 17.82 27.11 -2.50
CA VAL A 234 17.27 27.98 -3.56
C VAL A 234 17.72 27.52 -4.95
N GLN A 235 18.98 27.10 -5.10
CA GLN A 235 19.48 26.56 -6.36
C GLN A 235 18.73 25.29 -6.76
N GLN A 236 18.51 24.38 -5.82
CA GLN A 236 17.74 23.16 -6.04
C GLN A 236 16.30 23.48 -6.46
N TRP A 237 15.61 24.32 -5.67
CA TRP A 237 14.23 24.74 -5.93
C TRP A 237 14.07 25.35 -7.32
N ALA A 238 14.97 26.24 -7.76
CA ALA A 238 14.86 26.93 -9.04
C ALA A 238 14.91 26.00 -10.27
N THR A 239 15.42 24.77 -10.09
CA THR A 239 15.46 23.72 -11.13
C THR A 239 14.35 22.68 -10.98
N SER A 240 13.48 22.85 -10.00
CA SER A 240 12.43 21.89 -9.68
C SER A 240 11.16 22.07 -10.54
N ALA A 241 10.32 21.03 -10.52
CA ALA A 241 8.97 21.12 -11.06
C ALA A 241 8.10 22.15 -10.30
N HIS A 242 8.41 22.47 -9.04
CA HIS A 242 7.69 23.48 -8.27
C HIS A 242 7.96 24.88 -8.81
N ALA A 243 9.24 25.25 -9.00
CA ALA A 243 9.59 26.52 -9.64
C ALA A 243 9.04 26.61 -11.08
N THR A 244 9.06 25.49 -11.82
CA THR A 244 8.43 25.40 -13.16
C THR A 244 6.93 25.68 -13.10
N ALA A 245 6.24 25.16 -12.08
CA ALA A 245 4.82 25.36 -11.84
C ALA A 245 4.49 26.67 -11.09
N GLN A 246 5.45 27.59 -10.98
CA GLN A 246 5.32 28.88 -10.29
C GLN A 246 4.99 28.79 -8.79
N VAL A 247 5.40 27.71 -8.13
CA VAL A 247 5.32 27.55 -6.66
C VAL A 247 6.59 28.09 -6.03
N ASN A 248 6.46 29.10 -5.18
CA ASN A 248 7.53 29.78 -4.46
C ASN A 248 7.64 29.31 -3.00
N CYS A 249 8.59 29.87 -2.24
CA CYS A 249 8.85 29.48 -0.86
C CYS A 249 7.63 29.75 0.04
N SER A 250 6.98 30.91 -0.13
CA SER A 250 5.85 31.33 0.69
C SER A 250 4.62 30.42 0.52
N ASP A 251 4.44 29.82 -0.66
CA ASP A 251 3.35 28.87 -0.93
C ASP A 251 3.42 27.61 -0.05
N CYS A 252 4.60 27.27 0.47
CA CYS A 252 4.82 26.10 1.32
C CYS A 252 5.16 26.46 2.77
N HIS A 253 5.79 27.61 3.01
CA HIS A 253 6.36 27.98 4.30
C HIS A 253 5.73 29.22 4.96
N ALA A 254 4.73 29.89 4.34
CA ALA A 254 4.05 31.00 4.98
C ALA A 254 3.33 30.57 6.26
N GLU A 255 3.39 31.40 7.30
CA GLU A 255 2.60 31.20 8.52
C GLU A 255 1.11 31.33 8.17
N THR A 256 0.32 30.31 8.51
CA THR A 256 -1.14 30.46 8.54
C THR A 256 -1.50 31.27 9.78
N ASP A 257 -2.16 32.41 9.58
CA ASP A 257 -2.61 33.29 10.67
C ASP A 257 -3.44 32.49 11.70
N THR A 258 -2.99 32.49 12.96
CA THR A 258 -3.58 31.71 14.08
C THR A 258 -4.86 32.34 14.63
N SER A 259 -5.57 33.16 13.86
CA SER A 259 -6.78 33.87 14.29
C SER A 259 -8.09 33.04 14.22
N ARG A 260 -8.03 31.71 14.36
CA ARG A 260 -9.23 30.85 14.48
C ARG A 260 -9.41 30.26 15.88
N THR A 261 -10.31 30.90 16.62
CA THR A 261 -11.20 30.36 17.68
C THR A 261 -10.68 29.26 18.62
N LYS A 262 -10.15 29.72 19.77
CA LYS A 262 -10.12 29.21 21.17
C LYS A 262 -10.60 27.80 21.62
N ASN A 263 -11.02 26.84 20.81
CA ASN A 263 -11.47 25.52 21.31
C ASN A 263 -10.85 24.29 20.62
N GLU A 264 -9.76 24.46 19.88
CA GLU A 264 -8.99 23.34 19.34
C GLU A 264 -7.55 23.43 19.86
N ALA A 265 -6.95 22.28 20.18
CA ALA A 265 -5.58 22.17 20.69
C ALA A 265 -4.61 22.96 19.79
N PRO A 266 -3.58 23.61 20.35
CA PRO A 266 -2.76 24.58 19.63
C PRO A 266 -2.15 23.96 18.36
N LEU A 267 -2.51 24.52 17.21
CA LEU A 267 -1.77 24.34 15.96
C LEU A 267 -0.38 24.91 16.18
N VAL A 268 0.57 24.01 16.37
CA VAL A 268 1.92 24.36 16.74
C VAL A 268 2.66 24.94 15.53
N THR A 269 3.39 26.02 15.78
CA THR A 269 4.13 26.82 14.79
C THR A 269 5.23 26.01 14.11
N HIS A 270 5.42 26.25 12.80
CA HIS A 270 6.38 25.58 11.93
C HIS A 270 7.84 25.61 12.40
N THR A 271 8.20 26.47 13.34
CA THR A 271 9.60 26.70 13.75
C THR A 271 10.13 25.71 14.78
N GLU A 272 9.26 25.03 15.55
CA GLU A 272 9.70 23.99 16.50
C GLU A 272 9.41 22.55 16.01
N LEU A 273 8.58 22.38 14.96
CA LEU A 273 8.20 21.05 14.43
C LEU A 273 8.81 20.65 13.09
N ALA A 274 9.63 21.51 12.48
CA ALA A 274 10.40 21.12 11.31
C ALA A 274 11.36 19.93 11.58
N HIS A 275 11.65 19.61 12.85
CA HIS A 275 12.53 18.51 13.26
C HIS A 275 11.81 17.36 13.99
N THR A 276 10.48 17.39 14.15
CA THR A 276 9.72 16.36 14.90
C THR A 276 8.62 15.67 14.10
N GLY A 277 8.66 15.74 12.77
CA GLY A 277 7.86 14.87 11.88
C GLY A 277 6.33 14.96 12.03
N ASN A 278 5.83 16.02 12.65
CA ASN A 278 4.43 16.09 13.05
C ASN A 278 3.59 16.84 12.01
N LEU A 279 2.64 16.11 11.41
CA LEU A 279 1.34 16.45 10.82
C LEU A 279 1.15 17.67 9.88
N ASN A 280 1.98 18.71 9.90
CA ASN A 280 1.80 19.90 9.06
C ASN A 280 2.43 19.75 7.65
N GLY A 281 3.43 18.89 7.47
CA GLY A 281 4.04 18.64 6.15
C GLY A 281 3.05 18.01 5.15
N LEU A 282 2.25 17.02 5.58
CA LEU A 282 1.24 16.42 4.71
C LEU A 282 0.15 17.41 4.33
N ALA A 283 -0.25 18.32 5.24
CA ALA A 283 -1.28 19.31 4.97
C ALA A 283 -0.85 20.28 3.86
N THR A 284 0.39 20.78 3.91
CA THR A 284 0.97 21.62 2.86
C THR A 284 0.95 20.91 1.51
N CYS A 285 1.47 19.67 1.45
CA CYS A 285 1.46 18.90 0.20
C CYS A 285 0.05 18.59 -0.30
N LYS A 286 -0.90 18.26 0.58
CA LYS A 286 -2.28 17.86 0.24
C LYS A 286 -3.02 18.92 -0.57
N SER A 287 -2.75 20.20 -0.32
CA SER A 287 -3.38 21.33 -1.04
C SER A 287 -3.27 21.21 -2.57
N CYS A 288 -2.14 20.69 -3.07
CA CYS A 288 -1.88 20.46 -4.50
C CYS A 288 -1.79 18.96 -4.86
N HIS A 289 -1.46 18.10 -3.90
CA HIS A 289 -1.18 16.67 -4.06
C HIS A 289 -2.15 15.78 -3.29
N GLU A 290 -3.44 16.13 -3.27
CA GLU A 290 -4.47 15.40 -2.52
C GLU A 290 -4.49 13.89 -2.85
N LYS A 291 -4.39 13.54 -4.15
CA LYS A 291 -4.41 12.14 -4.58
C LYS A 291 -3.20 11.36 -4.11
N GLN A 292 -2.02 11.95 -4.15
CA GLN A 292 -0.78 11.35 -3.67
C GLN A 292 -0.82 11.22 -2.14
N THR A 293 -1.36 12.22 -1.45
CA THR A 293 -1.55 12.18 0.00
C THR A 293 -2.50 11.06 0.40
N LEU A 294 -3.63 10.91 -0.31
CA LEU A 294 -4.57 9.82 -0.08
C LEU A 294 -3.91 8.46 -0.35
N GLY A 295 -3.23 8.31 -1.49
CA GLY A 295 -2.51 7.07 -1.82
C GLY A 295 -1.47 6.70 -0.77
N PHE A 296 -0.64 7.67 -0.35
CA PHE A 296 0.36 7.48 0.70
C PHE A 296 -0.28 7.01 2.02
N LYS A 297 -1.37 7.68 2.46
CA LYS A 297 -2.13 7.32 3.66
C LYS A 297 -2.83 5.96 3.56
N SER A 298 -3.11 5.47 2.36
CA SER A 298 -3.70 4.13 2.16
C SER A 298 -2.66 2.99 2.12
N GLY A 299 -1.36 3.30 2.12
CA GLY A 299 -0.30 2.30 2.14
C GLY A 299 0.36 2.16 3.51
N LEU A 300 1.16 1.11 3.69
CA LEU A 300 1.86 0.84 4.95
C LEU A 300 2.77 2.00 5.39
N HIS A 301 3.29 2.82 4.47
CA HIS A 301 4.14 3.96 4.83
C HIS A 301 3.39 5.13 5.47
N GLY A 302 2.09 5.27 5.20
CA GLY A 302 1.29 6.42 5.66
C GLY A 302 0.06 6.05 6.49
N MET A 303 -0.26 4.77 6.65
CA MET A 303 -1.49 4.32 7.32
C MET A 303 -1.64 4.83 8.76
N ARG A 304 -0.53 4.96 9.50
CA ARG A 304 -0.54 5.53 10.85
C ARG A 304 -1.07 6.96 10.85
N GLN A 305 -0.57 7.78 9.91
CA GLN A 305 -1.00 9.16 9.74
C GLN A 305 -2.41 9.29 9.14
N ALA A 306 -3.00 8.19 8.64
CA ALA A 306 -4.39 8.17 8.19
C ALA A 306 -5.39 8.15 9.37
N ILE A 307 -4.94 7.69 10.53
CA ILE A 307 -5.73 7.59 11.77
C ILE A 307 -5.12 8.44 12.90
N ASP A 308 -4.44 9.52 12.52
CA ASP A 308 -3.85 10.52 13.43
C ASP A 308 -2.81 9.97 14.42
N LEU A 309 -2.18 8.84 14.10
CA LEU A 309 -0.99 8.37 14.80
C LEU A 309 0.28 9.06 14.26
N PRO A 310 1.35 9.15 15.07
CA PRO A 310 2.65 9.60 14.60
C PRO A 310 3.15 8.81 13.39
N ALA A 311 3.95 9.45 12.55
CA ALA A 311 4.59 8.85 11.38
C ALA A 311 5.29 7.53 11.75
N MET A 312 5.30 6.59 10.81
CA MET A 312 6.01 5.32 11.01
C MET A 312 7.51 5.58 11.04
N GLN A 313 8.20 5.08 12.08
CA GLN A 313 9.64 4.95 12.09
C GLN A 313 10.07 3.66 11.40
N VAL A 314 11.23 3.68 10.73
CA VAL A 314 11.78 2.48 10.06
C VAL A 314 11.95 1.32 11.04
N ALA A 315 12.28 1.58 12.30
CA ALA A 315 12.41 0.55 13.34
C ALA A 315 11.10 -0.21 13.64
N GLN A 316 9.94 0.34 13.26
CA GLN A 316 8.64 -0.30 13.45
C GLN A 316 8.31 -1.31 12.34
N ALA A 317 9.09 -1.36 11.27
CA ALA A 317 8.87 -2.33 10.20
C ALA A 317 9.23 -3.75 10.65
N ARG A 318 8.40 -4.73 10.27
CA ARG A 318 8.67 -6.16 10.47
C ARG A 318 9.62 -6.78 9.42
N LEU A 319 9.99 -6.01 8.39
CA LEU A 319 10.93 -6.44 7.34
C LEU A 319 12.38 -6.08 7.73
N PRO A 320 13.40 -6.77 7.19
CA PRO A 320 14.80 -6.37 7.36
C PRO A 320 15.06 -4.95 6.84
N MET A 321 15.49 -4.06 7.74
CA MET A 321 15.78 -2.65 7.45
C MET A 321 17.24 -2.29 7.72
N GLN A 322 17.68 -1.19 7.12
CA GLN A 322 18.96 -0.55 7.40
C GLN A 322 19.00 -0.04 8.84
N LYS A 323 19.98 -0.53 9.63
CA LYS A 323 20.07 -0.19 11.07
C LYS A 323 20.24 1.29 11.34
N ASN A 324 21.02 1.98 10.50
CA ASN A 324 21.25 3.43 10.60
C ASN A 324 20.03 4.27 10.20
N ALA A 325 19.01 3.68 9.57
CA ALA A 325 17.76 4.34 9.22
C ALA A 325 16.67 4.18 10.28
N SER A 326 16.89 3.38 11.34
CA SER A 326 15.90 3.03 12.38
C SER A 326 15.07 4.20 12.92
N HIS A 327 15.72 5.34 13.20
CA HIS A 327 15.13 6.55 13.75
C HIS A 327 14.38 7.42 12.72
N ARG A 328 14.48 7.12 11.43
CA ARG A 328 13.86 7.93 10.37
C ARG A 328 12.37 7.70 10.35
N GLU A 329 11.63 8.79 10.17
CA GLU A 329 10.18 8.77 10.01
C GLU A 329 9.78 8.85 8.53
N LEU A 330 8.70 8.17 8.19
CA LEU A 330 8.13 8.16 6.84
C LEU A 330 7.16 9.33 6.64
N ASN A 331 7.43 10.14 5.62
CA ASN A 331 6.63 11.27 5.16
C ASN A 331 6.90 11.54 3.67
N CYS A 332 6.30 12.60 3.11
CA CYS A 332 6.45 12.94 1.69
C CYS A 332 7.90 13.24 1.27
N SER A 333 8.75 13.71 2.19
CA SER A 333 10.17 13.98 1.90
C SER A 333 11.08 12.78 2.10
N SER A 334 10.58 11.64 2.61
CA SER A 334 11.40 10.45 2.83
C SER A 334 11.84 9.78 1.54
N CYS A 335 11.12 10.01 0.42
CA CYS A 335 11.46 9.45 -0.89
C CYS A 335 11.99 10.51 -1.87
N HIS A 336 11.52 11.75 -1.79
CA HIS A 336 11.95 12.82 -2.68
C HIS A 336 11.98 14.15 -1.95
N ASP A 337 13.07 14.91 -2.11
CA ASP A 337 13.18 16.24 -1.53
C ASP A 337 12.20 17.22 -2.23
N PRO A 338 11.36 17.98 -1.52
CA PRO A 338 10.44 18.95 -2.14
C PRO A 338 11.17 20.10 -2.86
N HIS A 339 12.38 20.46 -2.46
CA HIS A 339 13.21 21.46 -3.11
C HIS A 339 14.03 20.88 -4.26
N LYS A 340 14.33 19.57 -4.21
CA LYS A 340 14.98 18.83 -5.31
C LYS A 340 14.22 17.52 -5.58
N PRO A 341 13.05 17.56 -6.25
CA PRO A 341 12.25 16.37 -6.52
C PRO A 341 12.92 15.52 -7.61
N ASP A 342 13.99 14.84 -7.23
CA ASP A 342 14.80 13.96 -8.05
C ASP A 342 14.11 12.60 -8.15
N LEU A 343 13.31 12.45 -9.21
CA LEU A 343 12.52 11.23 -9.41
C LEU A 343 13.37 10.00 -9.72
N VAL A 344 14.64 10.18 -10.09
CA VAL A 344 15.59 9.08 -10.31
C VAL A 344 16.04 8.52 -8.97
N GLU A 345 16.45 9.40 -8.06
CA GLU A 345 16.81 9.07 -6.69
C GLU A 345 15.63 8.45 -5.92
N ALA A 346 14.44 9.01 -6.10
CA ALA A 346 13.21 8.52 -5.46
C ALA A 346 12.79 7.13 -5.95
N ALA A 347 13.19 6.76 -7.17
CA ALA A 347 12.75 5.52 -7.80
C ALA A 347 13.52 4.28 -7.33
N VAL A 348 14.73 4.44 -6.81
CA VAL A 348 15.61 3.34 -6.37
C VAL A 348 16.34 3.68 -5.08
N THR A 349 17.22 4.69 -5.12
CA THR A 349 18.17 4.96 -4.03
C THR A 349 17.47 5.20 -2.71
N SER A 350 16.42 6.03 -2.70
CA SER A 350 15.69 6.39 -1.48
C SER A 350 15.09 5.16 -0.80
N CYS A 351 14.58 4.20 -1.58
CA CYS A 351 14.07 2.92 -1.07
C CYS A 351 15.18 2.14 -0.36
N LEU A 352 16.34 2.01 -1.00
CA LEU A 352 17.49 1.25 -0.50
C LEU A 352 18.19 1.90 0.70
N THR A 353 17.94 3.18 0.97
CA THR A 353 18.42 3.81 2.21
C THR A 353 17.72 3.28 3.48
N CYS A 354 16.56 2.62 3.32
CA CYS A 354 15.80 2.04 4.42
C CYS A 354 15.65 0.51 4.29
N HIS A 355 15.35 0.00 3.10
CA HIS A 355 15.16 -1.44 2.86
C HIS A 355 16.49 -2.19 2.81
N ASN A 356 16.52 -3.37 3.42
CA ASN A 356 17.71 -4.23 3.50
C ASN A 356 17.34 -5.72 3.48
N ASP A 357 16.25 -6.07 2.80
CA ASP A 357 15.80 -7.45 2.64
C ASP A 357 16.46 -8.13 1.42
N GLU A 358 16.33 -9.46 1.31
CA GLU A 358 16.93 -10.23 0.21
C GLU A 358 16.46 -9.71 -1.16
N HIS A 359 15.18 -9.35 -1.28
CA HIS A 359 14.61 -8.86 -2.52
C HIS A 359 15.21 -7.50 -2.90
N SER A 360 15.25 -6.53 -1.98
CA SER A 360 15.83 -5.22 -2.25
C SER A 360 17.32 -5.31 -2.59
N ASN A 361 18.06 -6.17 -1.90
CA ASN A 361 19.51 -6.33 -2.05
C ASN A 361 19.93 -7.10 -3.32
N ASN A 362 18.99 -7.67 -4.07
CA ASN A 362 19.25 -8.33 -5.34
C ASN A 362 18.82 -7.51 -6.56
N PHE A 363 18.25 -6.31 -6.37
CA PHE A 363 17.76 -5.49 -7.47
C PHE A 363 18.88 -5.16 -8.48
N ASP A 364 20.08 -4.83 -8.01
CA ASP A 364 21.24 -4.47 -8.84
C ASP A 364 21.74 -5.59 -9.77
N LYS A 365 21.40 -6.84 -9.47
CA LYS A 365 21.73 -8.01 -10.29
C LYS A 365 20.64 -8.35 -11.30
N SER A 366 19.48 -7.69 -11.22
CA SER A 366 18.32 -8.03 -12.05
C SER A 366 18.43 -7.46 -13.46
N LYS A 367 17.77 -8.12 -14.42
CA LYS A 367 17.59 -7.59 -15.78
C LYS A 367 16.79 -6.28 -15.78
N HIS A 368 15.93 -6.08 -14.78
CA HIS A 368 15.20 -4.83 -14.58
C HIS A 368 16.13 -3.66 -14.26
N TYR A 369 17.12 -3.87 -13.39
CA TYR A 369 18.11 -2.84 -13.10
C TYR A 369 19.00 -2.52 -14.30
N GLN A 370 19.38 -3.54 -15.09
CA GLN A 370 20.10 -3.30 -16.34
C GLN A 370 19.28 -2.41 -17.30
N ALA A 371 17.98 -2.68 -17.45
CA ALA A 371 17.08 -1.84 -18.25
C ALA A 371 16.93 -0.42 -17.67
N TRP A 372 16.89 -0.29 -16.34
CA TRP A 372 16.91 1.00 -15.65
C TRP A 372 18.18 1.79 -15.97
N LEU A 373 19.36 1.21 -15.79
CA LEU A 373 20.63 1.87 -16.14
C LEU A 373 20.72 2.27 -17.61
N ALA A 374 20.22 1.41 -18.52
CA ALA A 374 20.17 1.72 -19.94
C ALA A 374 19.29 2.95 -20.21
N GLU A 375 18.07 3.04 -19.64
CA GLU A 375 17.22 4.22 -19.78
C GLU A 375 17.89 5.47 -19.18
N GLN A 376 18.44 5.37 -17.97
CA GLN A 376 19.06 6.50 -17.27
C GLN A 376 20.30 7.05 -17.97
N SER A 377 21.04 6.21 -18.70
CA SER A 377 22.19 6.61 -19.51
C SER A 377 21.82 7.09 -20.93
N GLY A 378 20.53 7.08 -21.29
CA GLY A 378 20.04 7.43 -22.62
C GLY A 378 20.29 6.38 -23.69
N GLN A 379 20.75 5.17 -23.32
CA GLN A 379 20.94 4.04 -24.23
C GLN A 379 19.63 3.27 -24.45
N GLY A 380 18.73 3.29 -23.47
CA GLY A 380 17.38 2.72 -23.51
C GLY A 380 16.33 3.73 -23.97
N ALA A 381 15.19 3.24 -24.45
CA ALA A 381 14.07 4.10 -24.79
C ALA A 381 13.38 4.63 -23.52
N ALA A 382 12.83 5.84 -23.57
CA ALA A 382 12.04 6.37 -22.45
C ALA A 382 10.91 5.41 -22.04
N GLY A 383 10.84 5.08 -20.75
CA GLY A 383 9.93 4.10 -20.17
C GLY A 383 10.36 2.63 -20.31
N SER A 384 11.54 2.29 -20.83
CA SER A 384 12.00 0.89 -20.87
C SER A 384 12.55 0.37 -19.55
N GLY A 385 12.95 1.26 -18.66
CA GLY A 385 13.56 1.00 -17.37
C GLY A 385 12.55 0.63 -16.28
N VAL A 386 12.97 -0.30 -15.43
CA VAL A 386 12.17 -0.81 -14.32
C VAL A 386 12.94 -0.59 -13.02
N SER A 387 12.35 0.19 -12.11
CA SER A 387 12.89 0.54 -10.80
C SER A 387 12.02 -0.02 -9.67
N CYS A 388 12.45 0.16 -8.42
CA CYS A 388 11.63 -0.17 -7.25
C CYS A 388 10.27 0.53 -7.33
N ALA A 389 10.26 1.84 -7.61
CA ALA A 389 9.02 2.60 -7.76
C ALA A 389 8.17 2.16 -8.95
N THR A 390 8.77 1.66 -10.04
CA THR A 390 7.97 1.14 -11.16
C THR A 390 7.09 -0.06 -10.76
N CYS A 391 7.60 -0.93 -9.87
CA CYS A 391 6.87 -2.10 -9.39
C CYS A 391 5.95 -1.80 -8.20
N HIS A 392 6.44 -1.07 -7.20
CA HIS A 392 5.71 -0.82 -5.96
C HIS A 392 4.78 0.40 -6.03
N MET A 393 5.01 1.33 -6.96
CA MET A 393 4.25 2.57 -7.11
C MET A 393 3.72 2.70 -8.55
N PRO A 394 2.73 1.88 -8.95
CA PRO A 394 2.33 1.73 -10.35
C PRO A 394 1.82 3.03 -10.97
N ARG A 395 2.04 3.16 -12.28
CA ARG A 395 1.66 4.36 -13.04
C ARG A 395 0.25 4.22 -13.63
N ILE A 396 -0.69 4.96 -13.05
CA ILE A 396 -2.11 4.88 -13.35
C ILE A 396 -2.51 5.93 -14.40
N LYS A 397 -3.10 5.46 -15.50
CA LYS A 397 -3.65 6.31 -16.56
C LYS A 397 -5.13 6.59 -16.29
N LYS A 398 -5.51 7.86 -16.20
CA LYS A 398 -6.90 8.33 -16.16
C LYS A 398 -7.11 9.38 -17.24
N GLY A 399 -7.78 9.00 -18.33
CA GLY A 399 -7.90 9.84 -19.53
C GLY A 399 -6.53 10.13 -20.15
N LYS A 400 -6.20 11.42 -20.32
CA LYS A 400 -4.90 11.90 -20.82
C LYS A 400 -3.81 11.95 -19.74
N ARG A 401 -4.16 11.88 -18.46
CA ARG A 401 -3.21 12.03 -17.34
C ARG A 401 -2.66 10.68 -16.91
N VAL A 402 -1.34 10.62 -16.72
CA VAL A 402 -0.63 9.50 -16.08
C VAL A 402 -0.05 10.02 -14.78
N HIS A 403 -0.34 9.34 -13.68
CA HIS A 403 0.18 9.65 -12.36
C HIS A 403 0.76 8.41 -11.69
N VAL A 404 1.66 8.62 -10.73
CA VAL A 404 2.21 7.58 -9.87
C VAL A 404 1.22 7.35 -8.72
N GLU A 405 0.88 6.11 -8.47
CA GLU A 405 0.14 5.69 -7.27
C GLU A 405 1.08 5.71 -6.06
N HIS A 406 0.70 6.42 -5.00
CA HIS A 406 1.54 6.59 -3.80
C HIS A 406 1.20 5.59 -2.69
N ASN A 407 0.20 4.72 -2.90
CA ASN A 407 0.03 3.53 -2.11
C ASN A 407 1.04 2.45 -2.54
N GLN A 408 2.21 2.42 -1.89
CA GLN A 408 3.26 1.45 -2.21
C GLN A 408 2.86 -0.01 -1.97
N SER A 409 1.82 -0.24 -1.17
CA SER A 409 1.33 -1.57 -0.78
C SER A 409 0.20 -2.06 -1.68
N LEU A 410 -0.31 -1.21 -2.59
CA LEU A 410 -1.55 -1.46 -3.36
C LEU A 410 -1.54 -2.82 -4.08
N THR A 411 -0.39 -3.22 -4.58
CA THR A 411 -0.24 -4.38 -5.46
C THR A 411 0.50 -5.55 -4.84
N LEU A 412 0.75 -5.52 -3.53
CA LEU A 412 1.59 -6.53 -2.87
C LEU A 412 0.79 -7.68 -2.24
N GLU A 413 -0.47 -7.42 -1.87
CA GLU A 413 -1.28 -8.43 -1.19
C GLU A 413 -2.75 -8.47 -1.73
N PRO A 414 -3.12 -9.49 -2.53
CA PRO A 414 -2.22 -10.43 -3.20
C PRO A 414 -1.35 -9.75 -4.26
N ASN A 415 -0.16 -10.31 -4.48
CA ASN A 415 0.82 -9.81 -5.45
C ASN A 415 0.30 -9.82 -6.90
N SER A 416 -0.69 -10.65 -7.23
CA SER A 416 -1.35 -10.71 -8.53
C SER A 416 -2.00 -9.39 -8.94
N LYS A 417 -2.27 -8.49 -7.99
CA LYS A 417 -2.71 -7.12 -8.27
C LYS A 417 -1.68 -6.32 -9.08
N MET A 418 -0.40 -6.73 -9.06
CA MET A 418 0.70 -6.15 -9.82
C MET A 418 0.63 -6.46 -11.32
N ILE A 419 -0.01 -7.57 -11.72
CA ILE A 419 0.00 -8.09 -13.10
C ILE A 419 -0.42 -7.02 -14.11
N ARG A 420 -1.62 -6.45 -13.95
CA ARG A 420 -2.17 -5.48 -14.92
C ARG A 420 -1.51 -4.11 -14.89
N PRO A 421 -1.30 -3.48 -13.71
CA PRO A 421 -0.75 -2.14 -13.65
C PRO A 421 0.77 -2.09 -13.82
N VAL A 422 1.50 -3.22 -13.72
CA VAL A 422 2.96 -3.26 -13.81
C VAL A 422 3.42 -4.26 -14.87
N CYS A 423 3.33 -5.57 -14.60
CA CYS A 423 4.00 -6.61 -15.39
C CYS A 423 3.55 -6.61 -16.86
N GLN A 424 2.24 -6.50 -17.11
CA GLN A 424 1.66 -6.52 -18.45
C GLN A 424 1.89 -5.24 -19.26
N GLN A 425 2.62 -4.26 -18.74
CA GLN A 425 3.15 -3.17 -19.56
C GLN A 425 4.35 -3.64 -20.40
N CYS A 426 5.02 -4.71 -19.97
CA CYS A 426 6.23 -5.23 -20.60
C CYS A 426 6.16 -6.70 -20.96
N HIS A 427 5.38 -7.50 -20.23
CA HIS A 427 5.36 -8.96 -20.34
C HIS A 427 4.01 -9.52 -20.77
N GLY A 428 4.03 -10.68 -21.42
CA GLY A 428 2.83 -11.49 -21.63
C GLY A 428 2.19 -11.91 -20.31
N LEU A 429 0.87 -12.19 -20.34
CA LEU A 429 0.13 -12.54 -19.12
C LEU A 429 0.61 -13.84 -18.46
N GLU A 430 0.89 -14.88 -19.25
CA GLU A 430 1.33 -16.19 -18.72
C GLU A 430 2.67 -16.06 -17.98
N PHE A 431 3.64 -15.37 -18.61
CA PHE A 431 4.91 -15.02 -17.98
C PHE A 431 4.70 -14.26 -16.67
N SER A 432 3.82 -13.25 -16.67
CA SER A 432 3.57 -12.40 -15.50
C SER A 432 2.97 -13.18 -14.33
N ILE A 433 2.01 -14.08 -14.61
CA ILE A 433 1.39 -14.92 -13.58
C ILE A 433 2.40 -15.92 -13.05
N ALA A 434 3.12 -16.64 -13.92
CA ALA A 434 4.12 -17.62 -13.51
C ALA A 434 5.22 -16.98 -12.66
N ALA A 435 5.71 -15.79 -13.04
CA ALA A 435 6.74 -15.08 -12.30
C ALA A 435 6.28 -14.64 -10.89
N LEU A 436 5.00 -14.26 -10.74
CA LEU A 436 4.45 -13.84 -9.44
C LEU A 436 3.97 -15.02 -8.58
N ALA A 437 3.76 -16.20 -9.16
CA ALA A 437 3.47 -17.41 -8.40
C ALA A 437 4.73 -18.01 -7.75
N ASP A 438 5.92 -17.74 -8.28
CA ASP A 438 7.19 -18.24 -7.74
C ASP A 438 7.77 -17.30 -6.66
N ARG A 439 7.60 -17.69 -5.39
CA ARG A 439 8.15 -16.96 -4.24
C ARG A 439 9.67 -16.84 -4.26
N ASN A 440 10.39 -17.85 -4.74
CA ASN A 440 11.86 -17.81 -4.78
C ASN A 440 12.34 -16.82 -5.84
N LEU A 441 11.65 -16.75 -6.98
CA LEU A 441 11.93 -15.77 -8.02
C LEU A 441 11.65 -14.34 -7.52
N ILE A 442 10.55 -14.14 -6.79
CA ILE A 442 10.25 -12.84 -6.15
C ILE A 442 11.36 -12.48 -5.17
N ASN A 443 11.71 -13.36 -4.22
CA ASN A 443 12.73 -13.09 -3.19
C ASN A 443 14.10 -12.76 -3.81
N SER A 444 14.43 -13.34 -4.96
CA SER A 444 15.68 -13.06 -5.66
C SER A 444 15.63 -11.82 -6.55
N ASN A 445 14.54 -11.05 -6.54
CA ASN A 445 14.29 -9.93 -7.45
C ASN A 445 14.39 -10.31 -8.94
N PHE A 446 13.80 -11.46 -9.30
CA PHE A 446 13.73 -11.95 -10.68
C PHE A 446 15.11 -12.17 -11.34
N THR A 447 16.13 -12.45 -10.54
CA THR A 447 17.51 -12.72 -11.00
C THR A 447 17.72 -14.17 -11.44
N ARG A 448 16.84 -15.09 -11.02
CA ARG A 448 16.92 -16.51 -11.33
C ARG A 448 16.20 -16.82 -12.64
N ASP A 449 16.64 -17.87 -13.32
CA ASP A 449 15.89 -18.44 -14.43
C ASP A 449 14.68 -19.20 -13.89
N PHE A 450 13.58 -19.19 -14.66
CA PHE A 450 12.36 -19.91 -14.35
C PHE A 450 11.63 -20.28 -15.64
N GLU A 451 10.75 -21.28 -15.57
CA GLU A 451 9.90 -21.67 -16.70
C GLU A 451 8.63 -20.79 -16.72
N PRO A 452 8.38 -19.99 -17.77
CA PRO A 452 7.28 -19.04 -17.80
C PRO A 452 5.95 -19.70 -18.21
N ARG A 453 5.54 -20.74 -17.48
CA ARG A 453 4.34 -21.54 -17.74
C ARG A 453 3.44 -21.57 -16.51
N HIS A 454 2.13 -21.42 -16.73
CA HIS A 454 1.14 -21.51 -15.65
C HIS A 454 -0.03 -22.40 -16.06
N GLN A 455 -0.41 -23.34 -15.18
CA GLN A 455 -1.41 -24.39 -15.48
C GLN A 455 -2.75 -23.81 -15.96
N SER A 456 -3.18 -22.65 -15.45
CA SER A 456 -4.41 -21.98 -15.90
C SER A 456 -4.47 -21.75 -17.41
N PHE A 457 -3.34 -21.49 -18.06
CA PHE A 457 -3.30 -21.31 -19.51
C PHE A 457 -3.52 -22.62 -20.27
N ASP A 458 -3.01 -23.73 -19.74
CA ASP A 458 -3.23 -25.05 -20.34
C ASP A 458 -4.70 -25.47 -20.23
N LEU A 459 -5.34 -25.21 -19.07
CA LEU A 459 -6.77 -25.45 -18.89
C LEU A 459 -7.62 -24.63 -19.85
N VAL A 460 -7.29 -23.34 -20.03
CA VAL A 460 -7.98 -22.45 -20.96
C VAL A 460 -7.80 -22.90 -22.41
N LYS A 461 -6.57 -23.28 -22.82
CA LYS A 461 -6.28 -23.84 -24.15
C LYS A 461 -7.11 -25.10 -24.41
N ALA A 462 -7.13 -26.04 -23.47
CA ALA A 462 -7.91 -27.27 -23.57
C ALA A 462 -9.42 -27.00 -23.73
N ARG A 463 -9.97 -26.09 -22.93
CA ARG A 463 -11.38 -25.69 -23.01
C ARG A 463 -11.73 -25.00 -24.32
N GLN A 464 -10.85 -24.14 -24.85
CA GLN A 464 -11.03 -23.54 -26.17
C GLN A 464 -11.01 -24.58 -27.29
N ALA A 465 -10.11 -25.56 -27.21
CA ALA A 465 -10.03 -26.66 -28.16
C ALA A 465 -11.31 -27.50 -28.15
N ALA A 466 -11.80 -27.89 -26.96
CA ALA A 466 -13.07 -28.63 -26.81
C ALA A 466 -14.27 -27.86 -27.38
N LYS A 467 -14.38 -26.55 -27.11
CA LYS A 467 -15.43 -25.69 -27.69
C LYS A 467 -15.34 -25.59 -29.22
N ARG A 468 -14.13 -25.59 -29.79
CA ARG A 468 -13.94 -25.59 -31.26
C ARG A 468 -14.31 -26.94 -31.87
N ALA A 469 -13.94 -28.04 -31.23
CA ALA A 469 -14.29 -29.40 -31.68
C ALA A 469 -15.82 -29.61 -31.68
N GLY A 470 -16.52 -29.21 -30.61
CA GLY A 470 -17.99 -29.31 -30.54
C GLY A 470 -18.76 -28.35 -31.47
N LYS A 471 -18.10 -27.33 -32.04
CA LYS A 471 -18.69 -26.41 -33.03
C LYS A 471 -18.55 -26.89 -34.48
N LYS A 472 -17.64 -27.83 -34.77
CA LYS A 472 -17.63 -28.52 -36.06
C LYS A 472 -18.84 -29.46 -36.07
N LYS A 473 -19.97 -29.01 -36.64
CA LYS A 473 -21.04 -29.93 -37.08
C LYS A 473 -20.38 -31.01 -37.96
N PRO A 474 -20.82 -32.28 -37.88
CA PRO A 474 -20.45 -33.23 -38.93
C PRO A 474 -20.88 -32.62 -40.26
N SER A 475 -20.00 -32.60 -41.27
CA SER A 475 -20.49 -32.43 -42.63
C SER A 475 -21.43 -33.61 -42.86
N ALA A 476 -22.70 -33.29 -43.10
CA ALA A 476 -23.62 -34.28 -43.64
C ALA A 476 -23.15 -34.51 -45.08
N ASP A 477 -22.35 -35.56 -45.26
CA ASP A 477 -22.22 -36.23 -46.55
C ASP A 477 -23.44 -37.13 -46.77
#